data_AF-A0A8T5WN95-F1
#
_entry.id   AF-A0A8T5WN95-F1
#
_cell.length_a   1.000
_cell.length_b   1.000
_cell.length_c   1.000
_cell.angle_alpha   90.00
_cell.angle_beta   90.00
_cell.angle_gamma   90.00
#
_symmetry.space_group_name_H-M   'P 1'
#
loop_
_entity.id
_entity.type
_entity.pdbx_description
1 polymer ?
#
loop_
_entity_poly.entity_id
_entity_poly.type
_entity_poly.pdbx_seq_one_letter_code
_entity_poly.pdbx_strand_id
1 'polypeptide(L)'
;MEMQTIKAHPAWVKDKKIADDFAIYEVPRWDDIKDFIFDKEGCYVLIKIYRESHDIGVAICNQQHVILKEFRGRRAQDIYSAIFTYDREHKLGWFNIVDHAAYIGKELKKAEICLALGSDYYQE
;
A
#
# COMPACT_ATOMS: atom_id res chain seq x y z
N MET A 1 -12.00 -14.07 -10.16
CA MET A 1 -10.99 -14.22 -11.22
C MET A 1 -10.45 -15.64 -11.14
N GLU A 2 -10.46 -16.41 -12.24
CA GLU A 2 -9.87 -17.75 -12.25
C GLU A 2 -8.35 -17.66 -12.39
N MET A 3 -7.61 -18.40 -11.56
CA MET A 3 -6.15 -18.48 -11.59
C MET A 3 -5.74 -19.81 -12.23
N GLN A 4 -4.77 -19.77 -13.14
CA GLN A 4 -4.23 -21.00 -13.74
C GLN A 4 -3.07 -21.53 -12.91
N THR A 5 -2.94 -22.85 -12.79
CA THR A 5 -1.84 -23.48 -12.05
C THR A 5 -0.74 -23.95 -12.98
N ILE A 6 0.50 -23.62 -12.63
CA ILE A 6 1.71 -24.05 -13.35
C ILE A 6 2.41 -25.11 -12.49
N LYS A 7 2.64 -26.30 -13.06
CA LYS A 7 3.45 -27.35 -12.44
C LYS A 7 4.93 -27.13 -12.71
N ALA A 8 5.56 -26.21 -11.96
CA ALA A 8 6.99 -25.95 -12.02
C ALA A 8 7.55 -25.60 -10.64
N HIS A 9 8.87 -25.70 -10.46
CA HIS A 9 9.56 -25.19 -9.27
C HIS A 9 9.80 -23.66 -9.39
N PRO A 10 9.84 -22.92 -8.27
CA PRO A 10 10.11 -21.48 -8.30
C PRO A 10 11.58 -21.24 -8.69
N ALA A 11 11.83 -20.91 -9.96
CA ALA A 11 13.18 -20.84 -10.53
C ALA A 11 14.13 -19.84 -9.84
N TRP A 12 13.57 -18.84 -9.16
CA TRP A 12 14.30 -17.75 -8.51
C TRP A 12 14.58 -18.00 -7.02
N VAL A 13 14.04 -19.05 -6.41
CA VAL A 13 14.28 -19.43 -5.00
C VAL A 13 14.91 -20.82 -4.96
N LYS A 14 16.23 -20.89 -4.73
CA LYS A 14 17.00 -22.14 -4.83
C LYS A 14 17.36 -22.76 -3.48
N ASP A 15 17.29 -22.00 -2.40
CA ASP A 15 17.80 -22.36 -1.08
C ASP A 15 16.70 -22.73 -0.07
N LYS A 16 15.45 -22.87 -0.53
CA LYS A 16 14.29 -23.18 0.32
C LYS A 16 13.69 -24.54 0.00
N LYS A 17 13.22 -25.21 1.05
CA LYS A 17 12.38 -26.41 0.92
C LYS A 17 10.99 -26.00 0.45
N ILE A 18 10.37 -26.85 -0.35
CA ILE A 18 9.05 -26.63 -0.95
C ILE A 18 8.04 -27.51 -0.22
N ALA A 19 6.85 -26.97 0.06
CA ALA A 19 5.76 -27.71 0.67
C ALA A 19 5.16 -28.73 -0.31
N ASP A 20 4.54 -29.79 0.21
CA ASP A 20 3.98 -30.87 -0.62
C ASP A 20 2.84 -30.39 -1.53
N ASP A 21 2.09 -29.37 -1.09
CA ASP A 21 0.98 -28.76 -1.80
C ASP A 21 1.37 -27.53 -2.63
N PHE A 22 2.68 -27.32 -2.86
CA PHE A 22 3.15 -26.16 -3.60
C PHE A 22 2.60 -26.13 -5.03
N ALA A 23 2.04 -24.98 -5.40
CA ALA A 23 1.62 -24.66 -6.74
C ALA A 23 2.02 -23.22 -7.10
N ILE A 24 2.33 -23.01 -8.37
CA ILE A 24 2.49 -21.66 -8.93
C ILE A 24 1.14 -21.26 -9.53
N TYR A 25 0.67 -20.07 -9.18
CA TYR A 25 -0.55 -19.49 -9.73
C TYR A 25 -0.19 -18.34 -10.68
N GLU A 26 -0.66 -18.42 -11.92
CA GLU A 26 -0.63 -17.28 -12.83
C GLU A 26 -1.79 -16.34 -12.47
N VAL A 27 -1.44 -15.11 -12.10
CA VAL A 27 -2.39 -14.07 -11.69
C VAL A 27 -2.88 -13.29 -12.91
N PRO A 28 -4.19 -13.04 -13.05
CA PRO A 28 -4.68 -12.17 -14.12
C PRO A 28 -4.17 -10.74 -13.91
N ARG A 29 -4.11 -9.98 -15.01
CA ARG A 29 -3.75 -8.57 -14.95
C ARG A 29 -4.84 -7.78 -14.21
N TRP A 30 -4.41 -6.90 -13.31
CA TRP A 30 -5.26 -5.95 -12.60
C TRP A 30 -6.02 -5.03 -13.56
N ASP A 31 -7.32 -4.86 -13.33
CA ASP A 31 -8.23 -3.95 -14.01
C ASP A 31 -8.75 -2.90 -13.01
N ASP A 32 -8.28 -1.65 -13.15
CA ASP A 32 -8.59 -0.55 -12.23
C ASP A 32 -10.10 -0.25 -12.10
N ILE A 33 -10.92 -0.64 -13.08
CA ILE A 33 -12.36 -0.40 -13.05
C ILE A 33 -13.08 -1.55 -12.32
N LYS A 34 -12.63 -2.79 -12.53
CA LYS A 34 -13.32 -3.99 -12.01
C LYS A 34 -12.82 -4.43 -10.65
N ASP A 35 -11.53 -4.30 -10.41
CA ASP A 35 -10.87 -4.88 -9.24
C ASP A 35 -10.71 -3.84 -8.11
N PHE A 36 -10.85 -2.55 -8.41
CA PHE A 36 -10.80 -1.51 -7.39
C PHE A 36 -12.06 -1.52 -6.52
N ILE A 37 -11.86 -1.78 -5.23
CA ILE A 37 -12.92 -1.80 -4.23
C ILE A 37 -12.74 -0.60 -3.31
N PHE A 38 -13.76 0.25 -3.25
CA PHE A 38 -13.82 1.36 -2.29
C PHE A 38 -13.99 0.82 -0.87
N ASP A 39 -13.20 1.36 0.05
CA ASP A 39 -13.43 1.19 1.48
C ASP A 39 -14.66 2.03 1.89
N LYS A 40 -15.81 1.37 2.06
CA LYS A 40 -17.10 2.03 2.37
C LYS A 40 -17.14 2.63 3.77
N GLU A 41 -16.35 2.11 4.70
CA GLU A 41 -16.41 2.47 6.13
C GLU A 41 -15.07 3.02 6.65
N GLY A 42 -13.99 2.88 5.89
CA GLY A 42 -12.66 3.38 6.25
C GLY A 42 -12.40 4.82 5.82
N CYS A 43 -11.10 5.13 5.67
CA CYS A 43 -10.63 6.43 5.23
C CYS A 43 -10.22 6.42 3.75
N TYR A 44 -9.82 7.58 3.22
CA TYR A 44 -8.91 7.65 2.09
C TYR A 44 -7.67 8.44 2.46
N VAL A 45 -6.60 8.30 1.69
CA VAL A 45 -5.33 8.96 1.97
C VAL A 45 -4.92 9.94 0.86
N LEU A 46 -4.30 11.03 1.24
CA LEU A 46 -3.65 11.97 0.32
C LEU A 46 -2.17 12.04 0.65
N ILE A 47 -1.32 11.90 -0.36
CA ILE A 47 0.12 11.86 -0.19
C ILE A 47 0.76 13.09 -0.85
N LYS A 48 1.71 13.70 -0.14
CA LYS A 48 2.46 14.86 -0.61
C LYS A 48 3.94 14.72 -0.29
N ILE A 49 4.79 15.11 -1.24
CA ILE A 49 6.22 15.26 -0.99
C ILE A 49 6.51 16.71 -0.57
N TYR A 50 7.15 16.86 0.59
CA TYR A 50 7.65 18.12 1.13
C TYR A 50 9.14 18.23 0.81
N ARG A 51 9.48 18.81 -0.34
CA ARG A 51 10.86 18.90 -0.82
C ARG A 51 11.79 19.67 0.12
N GLU A 52 11.29 20.72 0.76
CA GLU A 52 12.07 21.56 1.69
C GLU A 52 12.51 20.81 2.95
N SER A 53 11.61 20.01 3.55
CA SER A 53 11.95 19.21 4.75
C SER A 53 12.47 17.83 4.41
N HIS A 54 12.45 17.46 3.13
CA HIS A 54 12.80 16.14 2.62
C HIS A 54 11.96 15.03 3.24
N ASP A 55 10.65 15.27 3.37
CA ASP A 55 9.68 14.33 3.94
C ASP A 55 8.54 14.01 2.97
N ILE A 56 7.85 12.91 3.23
CA ILE A 56 6.56 12.54 2.67
C ILE A 56 5.52 12.75 3.77
N GLY A 57 4.43 13.44 3.46
CA GLY A 57 3.27 13.50 4.33
C GLY A 57 2.10 12.70 3.77
N VAL A 58 1.37 12.07 4.68
CA VAL A 58 0.15 11.32 4.41
C VAL A 58 -0.97 11.88 5.26
N ALA A 59 -1.95 12.49 4.62
CA ALA A 59 -3.17 12.92 5.26
C ALA A 59 -4.19 11.77 5.25
N ILE A 60 -4.77 11.46 6.41
CA ILE A 60 -5.89 10.54 6.56
C ILE A 60 -7.19 11.35 6.50
N CYS A 61 -8.08 11.00 5.59
CA CYS A 61 -9.32 11.73 5.34
C CYS A 61 -10.54 10.82 5.54
N ASN A 62 -11.61 11.34 6.14
CA ASN A 62 -12.89 10.63 6.17
C ASN A 62 -13.69 10.81 4.87
N GLN A 63 -14.81 10.10 4.75
CA GLN A 63 -15.70 10.18 3.59
C GLN A 63 -16.37 11.56 3.38
N GLN A 64 -16.29 12.46 4.37
CA GLN A 64 -16.75 13.84 4.28
C GLN A 64 -15.63 14.82 3.88
N HIS A 65 -14.51 14.31 3.37
CA HIS A 65 -13.35 15.08 2.96
C HIS A 65 -12.68 15.91 4.08
N VAL A 66 -12.84 15.46 5.34
CA VAL A 66 -12.19 16.07 6.49
C VAL A 66 -10.87 15.36 6.76
N ILE A 67 -9.78 16.13 6.80
CA ILE A 67 -8.46 15.64 7.23
C ILE A 67 -8.51 15.38 8.73
N LEU A 68 -8.33 14.11 9.11
CA LEU A 68 -8.34 13.65 10.50
C LEU A 68 -6.95 13.77 11.13
N LYS A 69 -5.91 13.38 10.39
CA LYS A 69 -4.50 13.38 10.82
C LYS A 69 -3.57 13.54 9.62
N GLU A 70 -2.35 13.99 9.89
CA GLU A 70 -1.22 13.92 8.95
C GLU A 70 -0.06 13.17 9.63
N PHE A 71 0.55 12.23 8.91
CA PHE A 71 1.76 11.52 9.32
C PHE A 71 2.90 11.90 8.37
N ARG A 72 4.07 12.24 8.92
CA ARG A 72 5.25 12.63 8.12
C ARG A 72 6.45 11.75 8.43
N GLY A 73 7.23 11.45 7.40
CA GLY A 73 8.48 10.71 7.52
C GLY A 73 9.20 10.62 6.18
N ARG A 74 10.38 10.00 6.16
CA ARG A 74 11.20 9.88 4.95
C ARG A 74 11.03 8.56 4.22
N ARG A 75 10.77 7.50 4.98
CA ARG A 75 10.65 6.14 4.46
C ARG A 75 9.21 5.68 4.50
N ALA A 76 8.80 4.95 3.47
CA ALA A 76 7.47 4.36 3.39
C ALA A 76 7.14 3.53 4.64
N GLN A 77 8.09 2.72 5.09
CA GLN A 77 7.94 1.81 6.24
C GLN A 77 7.66 2.53 7.55
N ASP A 78 8.35 3.65 7.79
CA ASP A 78 8.17 4.42 9.02
C ASP A 78 6.74 4.99 9.06
N ILE A 79 6.26 5.48 7.92
CA ILE A 79 4.97 6.14 7.80
C ILE A 79 3.81 5.14 7.95
N TYR A 80 3.76 4.07 7.14
CA TYR A 80 2.63 3.13 7.25
C TYR A 80 2.62 2.41 8.60
N SER A 81 3.80 2.15 9.18
CA SER A 81 3.88 1.49 10.50
C SER A 81 3.33 2.40 11.60
N ALA A 82 3.63 3.71 11.54
CA ALA A 82 3.08 4.69 12.46
C ALA A 82 1.56 4.84 12.30
N ILE A 83 1.05 4.89 11.06
CA ILE A 83 -0.39 4.97 10.76
C ILE A 83 -1.12 3.75 11.32
N PHE A 84 -0.69 2.53 10.98
CA PHE A 84 -1.36 1.31 11.43
C PHE A 84 -1.26 1.08 12.93
N THR A 85 -0.17 1.53 13.55
CA THR A 85 -0.03 1.49 15.02
C THR A 85 -1.03 2.45 15.66
N TYR A 86 -1.13 3.69 15.17
CA TYR A 86 -2.08 4.67 15.67
C TYR A 86 -3.54 4.19 15.50
N ASP A 87 -3.90 3.70 14.31
CA ASP A 87 -5.22 3.15 14.00
C ASP A 87 -5.61 2.03 14.96
N ARG A 88 -4.70 1.06 15.18
CA ARG A 88 -4.92 -0.07 16.10
C ARG A 88 -5.05 0.36 17.56
N GLU A 89 -4.17 1.23 18.04
CA GLU A 89 -4.18 1.72 19.42
C GLU A 89 -5.45 2.50 19.76
N HIS A 90 -6.00 3.22 18.77
CA HIS A 90 -7.18 4.06 18.93
C HIS A 90 -8.47 3.39 18.42
N LYS A 91 -8.38 2.18 17.87
CA LYS A 91 -9.50 1.39 17.33
C LYS A 91 -10.35 2.17 16.32
N LEU A 92 -9.70 2.87 15.39
CA LEU A 92 -10.38 3.78 14.46
C LEU A 92 -10.96 3.07 13.24
N GLY A 93 -10.35 1.96 12.83
CA GLY A 93 -10.81 1.20 11.67
C GLY A 93 -10.61 1.97 10.37
N TRP A 94 -9.48 2.66 10.21
CA TRP A 94 -9.18 3.39 8.99
C TRP A 94 -8.84 2.47 7.81
N PHE A 95 -8.22 1.32 8.09
CA PHE A 95 -7.81 0.32 7.10
C PHE A 95 -8.47 -1.03 7.40
N ASN A 96 -9.75 -1.16 7.05
CA ASN A 96 -10.53 -2.37 7.34
C ASN A 96 -10.44 -3.44 6.24
N ILE A 97 -9.94 -3.06 5.06
CA ILE A 97 -9.69 -3.97 3.94
C ILE A 97 -8.20 -4.03 3.62
N VAL A 98 -7.70 -5.25 3.40
CA VAL A 98 -6.26 -5.51 3.15
C VAL A 98 -5.78 -4.79 1.89
N ASP A 99 -6.63 -4.66 0.87
CA ASP A 99 -6.29 -4.01 -0.40
C ASP A 99 -5.96 -2.53 -0.20
N HIS A 100 -6.67 -1.84 0.70
CA HIS A 100 -6.40 -0.44 1.01
C HIS A 100 -5.08 -0.27 1.79
N ALA A 101 -4.77 -1.21 2.68
CA ALA A 101 -3.47 -1.28 3.35
C ALA A 101 -2.32 -1.61 2.36
N ALA A 102 -2.58 -2.41 1.32
CA ALA A 102 -1.62 -2.66 0.26
C ALA A 102 -1.41 -1.43 -0.64
N TYR A 103 -2.49 -0.71 -0.98
CA TYR A 103 -2.46 0.51 -1.76
C TYR A 103 -1.58 1.59 -1.12
N ILE A 104 -1.73 1.86 0.18
CA ILE A 104 -0.89 2.86 0.86
C ILE A 104 0.59 2.47 0.83
N GLY A 105 0.92 1.18 0.95
CA GLY A 105 2.29 0.70 0.82
C GLY A 105 2.87 0.94 -0.58
N LYS A 106 2.09 0.67 -1.63
CA LYS A 106 2.44 0.92 -3.03
C LYS A 106 2.72 2.42 -3.27
N GLU A 107 1.78 3.29 -2.92
CA GLU A 107 1.91 4.72 -3.17
C GLU A 107 3.01 5.37 -2.32
N LEU A 108 3.18 4.96 -1.07
CA LEU A 108 4.29 5.42 -0.24
C LEU A 108 5.65 5.03 -0.81
N LYS A 109 5.78 3.82 -1.37
CA LYS A 109 7.04 3.41 -1.98
C LYS A 109 7.35 4.23 -3.22
N LYS A 110 6.33 4.54 -4.03
CA LYS A 110 6.44 5.45 -5.17
C LYS A 110 6.88 6.85 -4.71
N ALA A 111 6.25 7.40 -3.67
CA ALA A 111 6.63 8.69 -3.10
C ALA A 111 8.07 8.70 -2.55
N GLU A 112 8.52 7.63 -1.87
CA GLU A 112 9.90 7.47 -1.38
C GLU A 112 10.91 7.47 -2.53
N ILE A 113 10.61 6.79 -3.64
CA ILE A 113 11.45 6.80 -4.84
C ILE A 113 11.49 8.20 -5.47
N CYS A 114 10.35 8.86 -5.63
CA CYS A 114 10.28 10.23 -6.17
C CYS A 114 11.09 11.22 -5.30
N LEU A 115 10.96 11.13 -3.97
CA LEU A 115 11.73 11.94 -3.03
C LEU A 115 13.24 11.71 -3.21
N ALA A 116 13.68 10.46 -3.27
CA ALA A 116 15.08 10.10 -3.45
C ALA A 116 15.66 10.55 -4.79
N LEU A 117 14.88 10.47 -5.87
CA LEU A 117 15.27 10.86 -7.22
C LEU A 117 15.06 12.36 -7.52
N GLY A 118 14.43 13.10 -6.60
CA GLY A 118 14.01 14.49 -6.85
C GLY A 118 12.95 14.62 -7.96
N SER A 119 12.25 13.55 -8.29
CA SER A 119 11.22 13.52 -9.35
C SER A 119 9.85 13.91 -8.82
N ASP A 120 8.94 14.29 -9.71
CA ASP A 120 7.56 14.61 -9.32
C ASP A 120 6.78 13.35 -8.97
N TYR A 121 5.91 13.49 -7.98
CA TYR A 121 5.02 12.43 -7.52
C TYR A 121 3.58 12.75 -7.93
N TYR A 122 2.93 11.75 -8.52
CA TYR A 122 1.52 11.75 -8.83
C TYR A 122 0.90 10.52 -8.19
N GLN A 123 -0.08 10.74 -7.32
CA GLN A 123 -0.86 9.65 -6.74
C GLN A 123 -1.72 9.00 -7.82
N GLU A 124 -1.79 7.67 -7.82
CA GLU A 124 -2.71 6.89 -8.67
C GLU A 124 -4.16 6.94 -8.17
#